data_AF-A0A954X1E5-F1
#
_entry.id   AF-A0A954X1E5-F1
#
_cell.length_a   1.000
_cell.length_b   1.000
_cell.length_c   1.000
_cell.angle_alpha   90.00
_cell.angle_beta   90.00
_cell.angle_gamma   90.00
#
_symmetry.space_group_name_H-M   'P 1'
#
loop_
_entity.id
_entity.type
_entity.pdbx_description
1 polymer ?
#
loop_
_entity_poly.entity_id
_entity_poly.type
_entity_poly.pdbx_seq_one_letter_code
_entity_poly.pdbx_strand_id
1 'polypeptide(L)'
;SFPCYGMQWGSTLYLYPIEKELVEYFVRAPRPQELQEAAMFGGRWVERGDGGWKLIWTPETIRDFYLNNVLIHELGHLLDNRNTSYLDRERYAEWFAIHHGYKPSRRANLAEQAARKLVRRRHHAS
;
A
#
# COMPACT_ATOMS: atom_id res chain seq x y z
N SER A 1 -12.20 8.34 -3.25
CA SER A 1 -11.16 7.32 -3.44
C SER A 1 -9.91 7.75 -2.69
N PHE A 2 -9.06 6.80 -2.32
CA PHE A 2 -7.67 7.07 -1.90
C PHE A 2 -6.95 7.84 -3.03
N PRO A 3 -5.90 8.64 -2.78
CA PRO A 3 -5.16 9.27 -3.86
C PRO A 3 -4.81 8.27 -4.97
N CYS A 4 -5.13 8.66 -6.20
CA CYS A 4 -4.91 7.87 -7.40
C CYS A 4 -3.40 7.90 -7.70
N TYR A 5 -2.67 6.90 -7.21
CA TYR A 5 -1.26 6.68 -7.60
C TYR A 5 -1.13 5.67 -8.73
N GLY A 6 -2.23 5.10 -9.18
CA GLY A 6 -2.28 4.05 -10.19
C GLY A 6 -3.40 4.31 -11.17
N MET A 7 -3.19 3.89 -12.41
CA MET A 7 -4.25 3.79 -13.39
C MET A 7 -3.94 2.69 -14.40
N GLN A 8 -4.87 1.76 -14.56
CA GLN A 8 -4.91 0.84 -15.69
C GLN A 8 -5.66 1.50 -16.86
N TRP A 9 -5.03 1.52 -18.04
CA TRP A 9 -5.67 1.95 -19.29
C TRP A 9 -5.27 1.04 -20.45
N GLY A 10 -6.25 0.34 -21.03
CA GLY A 10 -6.00 -0.70 -22.02
C GLY A 10 -5.11 -1.81 -21.46
N SER A 11 -4.00 -2.12 -22.13
CA SER A 11 -3.01 -3.08 -21.64
C SER A 11 -1.86 -2.45 -20.84
N THR A 12 -1.98 -1.16 -20.49
CA THR A 12 -0.91 -0.38 -19.86
C THR A 12 -1.26 -0.01 -18.44
N LEU A 13 -0.26 -0.04 -17.55
CA LEU A 13 -0.37 0.40 -16.17
C LEU A 13 0.48 1.66 -15.98
N TYR A 14 -0.10 2.68 -15.35
CA TYR A 14 0.55 3.92 -14.99
C TYR A 14 0.69 3.98 -13.48
N LEU A 15 1.88 4.29 -12.99
CA LEU A 15 2.12 4.62 -11.59
C LEU A 15 2.53 6.09 -11.52
N TYR A 16 1.73 6.89 -10.83
CA TYR A 16 1.98 8.32 -10.68
C TYR A 16 2.95 8.58 -9.53
N PRO A 17 3.81 9.60 -9.61
CA PRO A 17 4.74 9.91 -8.54
C PRO A 17 4.03 10.49 -7.32
N ILE A 18 4.64 10.28 -6.14
CA ILE A 18 4.32 11.00 -4.90
C ILE A 18 5.25 12.22 -4.75
N GLU A 19 4.84 13.20 -3.93
CA GLU A 19 5.68 14.32 -3.53
C GLU A 19 7.03 13.85 -2.93
N LYS A 20 8.09 14.59 -3.25
CA LYS A 20 9.47 14.24 -2.89
C LYS A 20 9.67 14.13 -1.38
N GLU A 21 8.92 14.93 -0.64
CA GLU A 21 8.93 15.02 0.81
C GLU A 21 8.28 13.80 1.47
N LEU A 22 7.59 12.95 0.70
CA LEU A 22 6.83 11.79 1.19
C LEU A 22 5.76 12.16 2.23
N VAL A 23 5.28 13.40 2.14
CA VAL A 23 4.22 13.95 2.98
C VAL A 23 3.17 14.53 2.07
N GLU A 24 1.91 14.15 2.29
CA GLU A 24 0.79 14.68 1.54
C GLU A 24 -0.19 15.37 2.47
N TYR A 25 -0.74 16.49 2.02
CA TYR A 25 -1.59 17.35 2.83
C TYR A 25 -3.05 17.24 2.38
N PHE A 26 -3.93 17.08 3.36
CA PHE A 26 -5.37 16.90 3.15
C PHE A 26 -6.14 17.90 3.99
N VAL A 27 -7.19 18.47 3.40
CA VAL A 27 -8.10 19.41 4.09
C VAL A 27 -9.18 18.69 4.92
N ARG A 28 -9.31 17.37 4.76
CA ARG A 28 -10.30 16.54 5.46
C ARG A 28 -9.62 15.39 6.19
N ALA A 29 -10.32 14.87 7.19
CA ALA A 29 -9.94 13.62 7.83
C ALA A 29 -9.97 12.45 6.83
N PRO A 30 -9.07 11.47 6.99
CA PRO A 30 -9.11 10.23 6.22
C PRO A 30 -10.35 9.41 6.59
N ARG A 31 -10.93 8.73 5.60
CA ARG A 31 -11.98 7.73 5.81
C ARG A 31 -11.37 6.49 6.50
N PRO A 32 -12.16 5.68 7.22
CA PRO A 32 -11.66 4.48 7.88
C PRO A 32 -10.86 3.54 6.96
N GLN A 33 -11.28 3.37 5.72
CA GLN A 33 -10.57 2.57 4.72
C GLN A 33 -9.19 3.18 4.38
N GLU A 34 -9.11 4.51 4.22
CA GLU A 34 -7.86 5.22 3.89
C GLU A 34 -6.86 5.16 5.06
N LEU A 35 -7.37 5.17 6.30
CA LEU A 35 -6.56 4.95 7.50
C LEU A 35 -5.97 3.52 7.51
N GLN A 36 -6.82 2.53 7.31
CA GLN A 36 -6.42 1.12 7.39
C GLN A 36 -5.44 0.76 6.28
N GLU A 37 -5.74 1.15 5.04
CA GLU A 37 -4.92 0.88 3.87
C GLU A 37 -3.51 1.48 4.01
N ALA A 38 -3.41 2.76 4.41
CA ALA A 38 -2.10 3.36 4.66
C ALA A 38 -1.34 2.63 5.78
N ALA A 39 -2.02 2.34 6.89
CA ALA A 39 -1.42 1.68 8.06
C ALA A 39 -0.89 0.27 7.74
N MET A 40 -1.57 -0.47 6.85
CA MET A 40 -1.12 -1.79 6.38
C MET A 40 0.29 -1.76 5.80
N PHE A 41 0.70 -0.64 5.19
CA PHE A 41 2.03 -0.48 4.59
C PHE A 41 2.96 0.43 5.39
N GLY A 42 2.54 0.86 6.59
CA GLY A 42 3.35 1.72 7.46
C GLY A 42 3.24 3.22 7.15
N GLY A 43 2.25 3.62 6.33
CA GLY A 43 1.86 5.02 6.18
C GLY A 43 1.19 5.54 7.44
N ARG A 44 1.48 6.80 7.80
CA ARG A 44 1.02 7.40 9.05
C ARG A 44 0.19 8.65 8.79
N TRP A 45 -1.08 8.58 9.15
CA TRP A 45 -1.95 9.75 9.23
C TRP A 45 -1.70 10.55 10.51
N VAL A 46 -1.62 11.87 10.38
CA VAL A 46 -1.38 12.81 11.49
C VAL A 46 -2.28 14.03 11.32
N GLU A 47 -3.04 14.37 12.35
CA GLU A 47 -3.80 15.63 12.42
C GLU A 47 -2.84 16.82 12.61
N ARG A 48 -3.08 17.92 11.90
CA ARG A 48 -2.20 19.10 11.90
C ARG A 48 -2.60 20.17 12.92
N GLY A 49 -3.72 20.02 13.61
CA GLY A 49 -4.23 20.95 14.61
C GLY A 49 -4.97 22.18 14.04
N ASP A 50 -4.94 22.37 12.73
CA ASP A 50 -5.69 23.41 11.98
C ASP A 50 -6.96 22.83 11.31
N GLY A 51 -7.41 21.65 11.74
CA GLY A 51 -8.46 20.86 11.08
C GLY A 51 -7.97 20.10 9.84
N GLY A 52 -6.73 20.32 9.40
CA GLY A 52 -6.09 19.59 8.32
C GLY A 52 -5.43 18.30 8.78
N TRP A 53 -5.12 17.44 7.81
CA TRP A 53 -4.47 16.15 8.00
C TRP A 53 -3.26 16.04 7.08
N LYS A 54 -2.31 15.19 7.46
CA LYS A 54 -1.23 14.78 6.58
C LYS A 54 -1.01 13.28 6.63
N LEU A 55 -0.64 12.72 5.49
CA LEU A 55 -0.18 11.33 5.36
C LEU A 55 1.33 11.36 5.17
N ILE A 56 2.04 10.60 5.99
CA ILE A 56 3.51 10.56 6.01
C ILE A 56 3.97 9.15 5.66
N TRP A 57 4.93 9.07 4.74
CA TRP A 57 5.61 7.85 4.37
C TRP A 57 7.12 7.94 4.61
N THR A 58 7.77 6.78 4.66
CA THR A 58 9.23 6.66 4.50
C THR A 58 9.51 6.08 3.11
N PRO A 59 10.73 6.20 2.58
CA PRO A 59 11.08 5.61 1.29
C PRO A 59 10.78 4.11 1.20
N GLU A 60 10.92 3.39 2.31
CA GLU A 60 10.63 1.96 2.41
C GLU A 60 9.14 1.68 2.40
N THR A 61 8.35 2.41 3.20
CA THR A 61 6.90 2.16 3.32
C THR A 61 6.15 2.57 2.07
N ILE A 62 6.55 3.66 1.42
CA ILE A 62 5.93 4.06 0.16
C ILE A 62 6.30 3.10 -0.97
N ARG A 63 7.53 2.58 -1.02
CA ARG A 63 7.91 1.55 -2.00
C ARG A 63 7.08 0.28 -1.81
N ASP A 64 6.93 -0.18 -0.57
CA ASP A 64 6.10 -1.34 -0.25
C ASP A 64 4.64 -1.11 -0.68
N PHE A 65 4.07 0.06 -0.36
CA PHE A 65 2.74 0.45 -0.80
C PHE A 65 2.58 0.47 -2.33
N TYR A 66 3.51 1.08 -3.06
CA TYR A 66 3.45 1.13 -4.53
C TYR A 66 3.53 -0.25 -5.16
N LEU A 67 4.48 -1.07 -4.72
CA LEU A 67 4.75 -2.36 -5.35
C LEU A 67 3.74 -3.44 -4.95
N ASN A 68 3.27 -3.42 -3.70
CA ASN A 68 2.45 -4.49 -3.13
C ASN A 68 1.00 -4.08 -2.87
N ASN A 69 0.62 -2.85 -3.18
CA ASN A 69 -0.78 -2.42 -3.23
C ASN A 69 -1.12 -1.84 -4.61
N VAL A 70 -0.63 -0.65 -4.94
CA VAL A 70 -1.04 0.11 -6.14
C VAL A 70 -0.81 -0.72 -7.42
N LEU A 71 0.42 -1.18 -7.65
CA LEU A 71 0.75 -1.97 -8.83
C LEU A 71 -0.10 -3.25 -8.94
N ILE A 72 -0.31 -3.95 -7.82
CA ILE A 72 -1.05 -5.21 -7.81
C ILE A 72 -2.54 -4.96 -8.02
N HIS A 73 -3.09 -3.87 -7.49
CA HIS A 73 -4.46 -3.41 -7.76
C HIS A 73 -4.67 -3.17 -9.25
N GLU A 74 -3.78 -2.40 -9.89
CA GLU A 74 -3.86 -2.12 -11.32
C GLU A 74 -3.70 -3.39 -12.18
N LEU A 75 -2.84 -4.33 -11.76
CA LEU A 75 -2.77 -5.67 -12.37
C LEU A 75 -4.08 -6.44 -12.20
N GLY A 76 -4.75 -6.31 -11.05
CA GLY A 76 -6.07 -6.85 -10.82
C GLY A 76 -7.08 -6.34 -11.85
N HIS A 77 -7.11 -5.03 -12.10
CA HIS A 77 -7.97 -4.47 -13.16
C HIS A 77 -7.67 -5.02 -14.56
N LEU A 78 -6.39 -5.22 -14.88
CA LEU A 78 -5.95 -5.75 -16.17
C LEU A 78 -6.35 -7.23 -16.35
N LEU A 79 -6.29 -8.02 -15.28
CA LEU A 79 -6.60 -9.45 -15.30
C LEU A 79 -8.08 -9.78 -15.09
N ASP A 80 -8.89 -8.80 -14.68
CA ASP A 80 -10.33 -8.96 -14.51
C ASP A 80 -11.04 -9.00 -15.87
N ASN A 81 -11.25 -10.22 -16.37
CA ASN A 81 -11.97 -10.47 -17.62
C ASN A 81 -13.45 -10.83 -17.42
N ARG A 82 -13.95 -10.81 -16.18
CA ARG A 82 -15.28 -11.32 -15.83
C ARG A 82 -16.25 -10.24 -15.35
N ASN A 83 -15.75 -9.25 -14.62
CA ASN A 83 -16.61 -8.20 -14.06
C ASN A 83 -16.74 -7.04 -15.05
N THR A 84 -17.97 -6.57 -15.25
CA THR A 84 -18.25 -5.45 -16.17
C THR A 84 -18.70 -4.19 -15.42
N SER A 85 -19.24 -4.33 -14.21
CA SER A 85 -19.61 -3.18 -13.38
C SER A 85 -18.38 -2.56 -12.74
N TYR A 86 -18.36 -1.23 -12.64
CA TYR A 86 -17.28 -0.50 -11.98
C TYR A 86 -17.05 -1.01 -10.55
N LEU A 87 -18.12 -1.16 -9.77
CA LEU A 87 -18.04 -1.58 -8.37
C LEU A 87 -17.41 -2.96 -8.21
N ASP A 88 -17.78 -3.93 -9.06
CA ASP A 88 -17.25 -5.29 -8.97
C ASP A 88 -15.79 -5.37 -9.42
N ARG A 89 -15.41 -4.55 -10.41
CA ARG A 89 -14.01 -4.43 -10.85
C ARG A 89 -13.11 -3.83 -9.77
N GLU A 90 -13.56 -2.79 -9.08
CA GLU A 90 -12.83 -2.22 -7.93
C GLU A 90 -12.68 -3.24 -6.80
N ARG A 91 -13.77 -3.93 -6.42
CA ARG A 91 -13.73 -4.97 -5.38
C ARG A 91 -12.79 -6.12 -5.73
N TYR A 92 -12.77 -6.52 -7.00
CA TYR A 92 -11.85 -7.55 -7.46
C TYR A 92 -10.40 -7.09 -7.36
N ALA A 93 -10.09 -5.88 -7.82
CA ALA A 93 -8.75 -5.31 -7.75
C ALA A 93 -8.27 -5.13 -6.31
N GLU A 94 -9.12 -4.63 -5.40
CA GLU A 94 -8.84 -4.53 -3.96
C GLU A 94 -8.52 -5.91 -3.35
N TRP A 95 -9.36 -6.92 -3.63
CA TRP A 95 -9.12 -8.30 -3.18
C TRP A 95 -7.81 -8.85 -3.76
N PHE A 96 -7.54 -8.58 -5.03
CA PHE A 96 -6.37 -9.07 -5.75
C PHE A 96 -5.09 -8.48 -5.13
N ALA A 97 -5.07 -7.18 -4.85
CA ALA A 97 -3.98 -6.49 -4.15
C ALA A 97 -3.73 -7.08 -2.75
N ILE A 98 -4.79 -7.34 -1.98
CA ILE A 98 -4.67 -7.97 -0.66
C ILE A 98 -4.09 -9.39 -0.77
N HIS A 99 -4.60 -10.19 -1.71
CA HIS A 99 -4.25 -11.60 -1.82
C HIS A 99 -2.85 -11.81 -2.40
N HIS A 100 -2.51 -11.09 -3.46
CA HIS A 100 -1.28 -11.29 -4.22
C HIS A 100 -0.17 -10.28 -3.90
N GLY A 101 -0.51 -9.14 -3.29
CA GLY A 101 0.46 -8.12 -2.88
C GLY A 101 0.71 -8.14 -1.38
N TYR A 102 -0.26 -7.65 -0.59
CA TYR A 102 -0.09 -7.45 0.86
C TYR A 102 0.24 -8.74 1.62
N LYS A 103 -0.55 -9.81 1.46
CA LYS A 103 -0.33 -11.05 2.23
C LYS A 103 1.06 -11.67 1.95
N PRO A 104 1.50 -11.82 0.68
CA PRO A 104 2.85 -12.29 0.38
C PRO A 104 3.95 -11.38 0.93
N SER A 105 3.83 -10.06 0.79
CA SER A 105 4.86 -9.13 1.27
C SER A 105 5.03 -9.20 2.80
N ARG A 106 3.93 -9.30 3.55
CA ARG A 106 3.97 -9.48 5.00
C ARG A 106 4.61 -10.81 5.41
N ARG A 107 4.32 -11.89 4.70
CA ARG A 107 4.95 -13.20 4.96
C ARG A 107 6.47 -13.14 4.77
N ALA A 108 6.94 -12.48 3.70
CA ALA A 108 8.36 -12.28 3.45
C ALA A 108 9.04 -11.46 4.56
N ASN A 109 8.43 -10.33 4.95
CA ASN A 109 8.94 -9.48 6.01
C ASN A 109 9.05 -10.21 7.36
N LEU A 110 8.03 -11.00 7.71
CA LEU A 110 8.03 -11.80 8.95
C LEU A 110 9.12 -12.89 8.91
N ALA A 111 9.31 -13.55 7.78
CA ALA A 111 10.36 -14.55 7.61
C ALA A 111 11.75 -13.94 7.78
N GLU A 112 11.98 -12.75 7.21
CA GLU A 112 13.24 -12.01 7.36
C GLU A 112 13.51 -11.62 8.82
N GLN A 113 12.50 -11.09 9.51
CA GLN A 113 12.62 -10.74 10.93
C GLN A 113 12.94 -11.96 11.80
N ALA A 114 12.31 -13.10 11.53
CA ALA A 114 12.59 -14.36 12.23
C ALA A 114 14.04 -14.82 12.01
N ALA A 115 14.53 -14.74 10.77
CA ALA A 115 15.92 -15.08 10.43
C ALA A 115 16.92 -14.18 11.18
N ARG A 116 16.71 -12.85 11.18
CA ARG A 116 17.56 -11.90 11.91
C ARG A 116 17.61 -12.18 13.42
N LYS A 117 16.46 -12.53 14.02
CA LYS A 117 16.38 -12.88 15.45
C LYS A 117 17.14 -14.16 15.79
N LEU A 118 17.08 -15.17 14.91
CA LEU A 118 17.83 -16.41 15.06
C LEU A 118 19.35 -16.18 14.99
N VAL A 119 19.82 -15.37 14.03
CA VAL A 119 21.24 -15.03 13.90
C VAL A 119 21.75 -14.32 15.17
N ARG A 120 21.02 -13.31 15.67
CA ARG A 120 21.40 -12.58 16.89
C ARG A 120 21.54 -13.50 18.11
N ARG A 121 20.65 -14.49 18.27
CA ARG A 121 20.72 -15.44 19.39
C ARG A 121 22.00 -16.29 19.36
N ARG A 122 22.49 -16.67 18.18
CA ARG A 122 23.71 -17.47 18.04
C ARG A 122 24.96 -16.71 18.49
N HIS A 123 25.03 -15.40 18.22
CA HIS A 123 26.17 -14.57 18.62
C HIS A 123 26.28 -14.28 20.12
N HIS A 124 25.16 -14.37 20.88
CA HIS A 124 25.17 -14.18 22.34
C HIS A 124 25.39 -15.47 23.14
N ALA A 125 25.46 -16.63 22.47
CA ALA A 125 25.71 -17.93 23.09
C ALA A 125 27.18 -18.38 22.96
N SER A 126 28.08 -17.46 22.61
CA SER A 126 29.53 -17.66 22.47
C SER A 126 30.27 -17.13 23.69
#